data_AF-A0A2E9JJN8-F1
#
_entry.id   AF-A0A2E9JJN8-F1
#
_cell.length_a   1.000
_cell.length_b   1.000
_cell.length_c   1.000
_cell.angle_alpha   90.00
_cell.angle_beta   90.00
_cell.angle_gamma   90.00
#
_symmetry.space_group_name_H-M   'P 1'
#
loop_
_entity.id
_entity.type
_entity.pdbx_description
1 polymer ?
#
loop_
_entity_poly.entity_id
_entity_poly.type
_entity_poly.pdbx_seq_one_letter_code
_entity_poly.pdbx_strand_id
1 'polypeptide(L)'
;MGLAVMNPALAAESSQEPGRGATVMPTAIDASGQSALLLSAFFGLDNGLPLGANLICLGASGQDGMPVVLSHTIDPETLQPEDFQIVTRSGVEYTPHCLTLRPASDPGELRTVLLIGEFGNASDDPPVSVHVVDDLLSDGSLLGDTGPDPVNFRGTQVPVTPLEAGPSLVLAELVPDSEWSIKTRGTACPVGIQQVVRVTWAGGVRLPNRDELGDEERRLYRVTVKRGDGSSDEIAPAELADLGDRDNNHLLCLDTSDPAVSVSFPAGHLVDPNRDLNPDTHIAVNGVVK
;
A
#
# COMPACT_ATOMS: atom_id res chain seq x y z
N MET A 1 -82.86 -8.31 32.03
CA MET A 1 -83.13 -7.72 30.69
C MET A 1 -82.34 -6.42 30.58
N GLY A 2 -81.56 -6.26 29.51
CA GLY A 2 -80.80 -5.04 29.21
C GLY A 2 -79.33 -5.32 28.93
N LEU A 3 -79.02 -5.61 27.66
CA LEU A 3 -77.67 -5.82 27.14
C LEU A 3 -76.86 -4.50 27.12
N ALA A 4 -75.57 -4.58 27.42
CA ALA A 4 -74.57 -3.60 27.02
C ALA A 4 -73.59 -4.28 26.05
N VAL A 5 -73.45 -3.71 24.85
CA VAL A 5 -72.58 -4.16 23.77
C VAL A 5 -71.18 -3.55 23.99
N MET A 6 -70.14 -4.38 24.05
CA MET A 6 -68.75 -3.96 24.01
C MET A 6 -68.17 -4.18 22.61
N ASN A 7 -67.49 -3.17 22.10
CA ASN A 7 -66.84 -3.12 20.79
C ASN A 7 -65.33 -3.47 20.98
N PRO A 8 -64.75 -4.42 20.24
CA PRO A 8 -63.31 -4.68 20.30
C PRO A 8 -62.58 -3.94 19.17
N ALA A 9 -61.58 -3.14 19.51
CA ALA A 9 -60.60 -2.63 18.56
C ALA A 9 -59.42 -3.62 18.49
N LEU A 10 -59.22 -4.23 17.31
CA LEU A 10 -58.05 -5.02 16.97
C LEU A 10 -56.83 -4.10 16.80
N ALA A 11 -55.74 -4.42 17.50
CA ALA A 11 -54.40 -3.97 17.17
C ALA A 11 -53.83 -4.93 16.12
N ALA A 12 -53.39 -4.40 14.98
CA ALA A 12 -52.62 -5.13 13.97
C ALA A 12 -51.13 -4.85 14.23
N GLU A 13 -50.38 -5.89 14.57
CA GLU A 13 -48.92 -5.88 14.63
C GLU A 13 -48.37 -5.80 13.20
N SER A 14 -47.54 -4.78 12.94
CA SER A 14 -46.78 -4.61 11.71
C SER A 14 -45.50 -5.43 11.80
N SER A 15 -45.41 -6.50 11.04
CA SER A 15 -44.19 -7.27 10.82
C SER A 15 -43.22 -6.48 9.95
N GLN A 16 -42.09 -6.10 10.54
CA GLN A 16 -41.00 -5.41 9.85
C GLN A 16 -39.83 -6.41 9.70
N GLU A 17 -39.53 -6.79 8.46
CA GLU A 17 -38.38 -7.64 8.15
C GLU A 17 -37.06 -6.89 8.46
N PRO A 18 -36.06 -7.54 9.07
CA PRO A 18 -34.76 -6.93 9.28
C PRO A 18 -33.98 -6.88 7.96
N GLY A 19 -33.43 -5.69 7.66
CA GLY A 19 -32.63 -5.44 6.47
C GLY A 19 -31.43 -6.39 6.36
N ARG A 20 -31.10 -6.73 5.10
CA ARG A 20 -29.86 -7.42 4.71
C ARG A 20 -28.67 -6.72 5.35
N GLY A 21 -28.10 -7.33 6.39
CA GLY A 21 -26.76 -6.99 6.84
C GLY A 21 -25.77 -7.32 5.72
N ALA A 22 -24.90 -6.37 5.37
CA ALA A 22 -23.74 -6.65 4.54
C ALA A 22 -22.97 -7.80 5.20
N THR A 23 -22.86 -8.93 4.49
CA THR A 23 -22.05 -10.05 4.96
C THR A 23 -20.60 -9.60 4.83
N VAL A 24 -19.95 -9.29 5.95
CA VAL A 24 -18.51 -8.98 5.96
C VAL A 24 -17.81 -10.26 5.52
N MET A 25 -17.25 -10.26 4.31
CA MET A 25 -16.43 -11.36 3.83
C MET A 25 -15.19 -11.44 4.73
N PRO A 26 -14.84 -12.63 5.26
CA PRO A 26 -13.61 -12.78 6.01
C PRO A 26 -12.41 -12.47 5.10
N THR A 27 -11.44 -11.72 5.61
CA THR A 27 -10.20 -11.43 4.91
C THR A 27 -9.52 -12.74 4.49
N ALA A 28 -9.10 -12.84 3.23
CA ALA A 28 -8.36 -13.99 2.74
C ALA A 28 -6.99 -14.08 3.42
N ILE A 29 -6.55 -15.31 3.69
CA ILE A 29 -5.28 -15.61 4.33
C ILE A 29 -4.52 -16.57 3.42
N ASP A 30 -3.24 -16.31 3.21
CA ASP A 30 -2.37 -17.15 2.40
C ASP A 30 -1.93 -18.42 3.17
N ALA A 31 -1.11 -19.26 2.51
CA ALA A 31 -0.59 -20.47 3.14
C ALA A 31 0.37 -20.20 4.31
N SER A 32 0.94 -18.99 4.41
CA SER A 32 1.86 -18.58 5.48
C SER A 32 1.16 -17.96 6.70
N GLY A 33 -0.16 -17.70 6.59
CA GLY A 33 -0.95 -17.04 7.62
C GLY A 33 -1.02 -15.51 7.48
N GLN A 34 -0.49 -14.97 6.39
CA GLN A 34 -0.55 -13.55 6.06
C GLN A 34 -1.90 -13.18 5.43
N SER A 35 -2.50 -12.10 5.91
CA SER A 35 -3.78 -11.61 5.39
C SER A 35 -3.60 -10.78 4.11
N ALA A 36 -4.47 -11.00 3.12
CA ALA A 36 -4.59 -10.15 1.94
C ALA A 36 -5.29 -8.84 2.32
N LEU A 37 -4.55 -7.73 2.35
CA LEU A 37 -5.03 -6.43 2.83
C LEU A 37 -4.44 -5.30 1.99
N LEU A 38 -5.18 -4.20 1.88
CA LEU A 38 -4.62 -2.90 1.53
C LEU A 38 -3.85 -2.36 2.74
N LEU A 39 -2.56 -2.10 2.58
CA LEU A 39 -1.68 -1.55 3.63
C LEU A 39 -1.74 -0.02 3.69
N SER A 40 -1.91 0.62 2.54
CA SER A 40 -1.98 2.08 2.42
C SER A 40 -2.73 2.51 1.17
N ALA A 41 -3.43 3.63 1.25
CA ALA A 41 -3.85 4.42 0.10
C ALA A 41 -3.48 5.88 0.38
N PHE A 42 -2.57 6.45 -0.38
CA PHE A 42 -2.09 7.82 -0.15
C PHE A 42 -2.57 8.73 -1.27
N PHE A 43 -3.33 9.77 -0.94
CA PHE A 43 -3.78 10.76 -1.90
C PHE A 43 -2.64 11.71 -2.25
N GLY A 44 -1.67 11.24 -3.04
CA GLY A 44 -0.39 11.91 -3.25
C GLY A 44 -0.36 12.99 -4.33
N LEU A 45 -1.42 13.12 -5.14
CA LEU A 45 -1.59 14.19 -6.11
C LEU A 45 -3.07 14.53 -6.27
N ASP A 46 -3.42 15.81 -6.06
CA ASP A 46 -4.75 16.40 -6.33
C ASP A 46 -4.65 17.23 -7.62
N ASN A 47 -5.29 16.75 -8.69
CA ASN A 47 -5.24 17.31 -10.05
C ASN A 47 -3.79 17.55 -10.55
N GLY A 48 -2.84 16.76 -10.05
CA GLY A 48 -1.41 17.05 -10.07
C GLY A 48 -0.58 16.18 -11.02
N LEU A 49 -1.18 15.19 -11.69
CA LEU A 49 -0.43 14.31 -12.58
C LEU A 49 0.20 15.08 -13.76
N PRO A 50 1.50 14.86 -14.06
CA PRO A 50 2.20 15.62 -15.09
C PRO A 50 1.73 15.22 -16.49
N LEU A 51 1.99 16.08 -17.49
CA LEU A 51 1.71 15.79 -18.91
C LEU A 51 2.25 14.44 -19.38
N GLY A 52 3.40 14.02 -18.86
CA GLY A 52 4.02 12.73 -19.16
C GLY A 52 3.20 11.52 -18.71
N ALA A 53 2.28 11.67 -17.76
CA ALA A 53 1.38 10.60 -17.31
C ALA A 53 0.47 10.10 -18.44
N ASN A 54 0.22 10.92 -19.47
CA ASN A 54 -0.52 10.50 -20.67
C ASN A 54 0.15 9.34 -21.43
N LEU A 55 1.45 9.08 -21.20
CA LEU A 55 2.15 7.91 -21.75
C LEU A 55 1.78 6.60 -21.04
N ILE A 56 1.27 6.68 -19.81
CA ILE A 56 0.77 5.53 -19.04
C ILE A 56 -0.67 5.26 -19.47
N CYS A 57 -1.52 6.29 -19.42
CA CYS A 57 -2.89 6.23 -19.89
C CYS A 57 -3.32 7.58 -20.47
N LEU A 58 -3.94 7.55 -21.64
CA LEU A 58 -4.43 8.75 -22.30
C LEU A 58 -5.49 9.46 -21.42
N GLY A 59 -5.23 10.73 -21.11
CA GLY A 59 -6.12 11.55 -20.29
C GLY A 59 -5.69 11.66 -18.83
N ALA A 60 -4.66 10.94 -18.39
CA ALA A 60 -4.16 10.96 -17.01
C ALA A 60 -3.60 12.33 -16.56
N SER A 61 -3.11 13.17 -17.49
CA SER A 61 -2.56 14.47 -17.12
C SER A 61 -3.61 15.36 -16.44
N GLY A 62 -3.23 15.96 -15.32
CA GLY A 62 -4.11 16.83 -14.52
C GLY A 62 -5.17 16.08 -13.72
N GLN A 63 -5.17 14.75 -13.72
CA GLN A 63 -5.96 13.94 -12.80
C GLN A 63 -5.23 13.76 -11.47
N ASP A 64 -5.92 13.12 -10.53
CA ASP A 64 -5.37 12.70 -9.26
C ASP A 64 -4.48 11.47 -9.42
N GLY A 65 -3.55 11.33 -8.49
CA GLY A 65 -2.67 10.16 -8.37
C GLY A 65 -2.69 9.61 -6.95
N MET A 66 -3.13 8.37 -6.80
CA MET A 66 -3.22 7.70 -5.51
C MET A 66 -2.50 6.34 -5.54
N PRO A 67 -1.23 6.26 -5.09
CA PRO A 67 -0.59 4.98 -4.83
C PRO A 67 -1.33 4.21 -3.71
N VAL A 68 -1.66 2.95 -4.00
CA VAL A 68 -2.24 1.99 -3.08
C VAL A 68 -1.26 0.83 -2.93
N VAL A 69 -0.82 0.57 -1.71
CA VAL A 69 0.14 -0.51 -1.39
C VAL A 69 -0.62 -1.69 -0.81
N LEU A 70 -0.42 -2.87 -1.38
CA LEU A 70 -1.04 -4.13 -0.97
C LEU A 70 -0.07 -5.00 -0.16
N SER A 71 -0.62 -5.91 0.65
CA SER A 71 0.17 -6.82 1.48
C SER A 71 0.90 -7.90 0.68
N HIS A 72 0.47 -8.18 -0.55
CA HIS A 72 1.11 -9.13 -1.47
C HIS A 72 1.31 -8.46 -2.83
N THR A 73 2.26 -8.98 -3.60
CA THR A 73 2.35 -8.75 -5.03
C THR A 73 1.10 -9.26 -5.74
N ILE A 74 0.66 -8.57 -6.78
CA ILE A 74 -0.59 -8.82 -7.50
C ILE A 74 -0.34 -9.34 -8.90
N ASP A 75 -1.26 -10.17 -9.38
CA ASP A 75 -1.28 -10.62 -10.77
C ASP A 75 -1.77 -9.47 -11.67
N PRO A 76 -0.91 -8.90 -12.55
CA PRO A 76 -1.30 -7.78 -13.39
C PRO A 76 -2.44 -8.11 -14.36
N GLU A 77 -2.68 -9.39 -14.66
CA GLU A 77 -3.78 -9.81 -15.54
C GLU A 77 -5.16 -9.70 -14.87
N THR A 78 -5.18 -9.65 -13.54
CA THR A 78 -6.42 -9.48 -12.75
C THR A 78 -6.75 -8.02 -12.49
N LEU A 79 -5.84 -7.10 -12.80
CA LEU A 79 -5.96 -5.70 -12.42
C LEU A 79 -6.80 -4.89 -13.43
N GLN A 80 -7.96 -4.39 -12.99
CA GLN A 80 -8.84 -3.50 -13.74
C GLN A 80 -9.34 -2.35 -12.87
N PRO A 81 -9.61 -1.16 -13.45
CA PRO A 81 -10.10 0.00 -12.69
C PRO A 81 -11.32 -0.30 -11.81
N GLU A 82 -12.24 -1.12 -12.30
CA GLU A 82 -13.48 -1.51 -11.64
C GLU A 82 -13.28 -2.34 -10.37
N ASP A 83 -12.08 -2.90 -10.15
CA ASP A 83 -11.76 -3.59 -8.89
C ASP A 83 -11.74 -2.62 -7.70
N PHE A 84 -11.53 -1.33 -7.95
CA PHE A 84 -11.39 -0.31 -6.93
C PHE A 84 -12.56 0.66 -6.90
N GLN A 85 -12.95 1.04 -5.68
CA GLN A 85 -13.89 2.13 -5.42
C GLN A 85 -13.28 3.10 -4.40
N ILE A 86 -13.26 4.38 -4.76
CA ILE A 86 -12.83 5.46 -3.88
C ILE A 86 -14.07 6.17 -3.35
N VAL A 87 -14.13 6.37 -2.05
CA VAL A 87 -15.24 7.08 -1.40
C VAL A 87 -14.71 8.37 -0.80
N THR A 88 -15.38 9.48 -1.11
CA THR A 88 -15.10 10.81 -0.56
C THR A 88 -15.77 11.03 0.78
N ARG A 89 -15.41 12.12 1.46
CA ARG A 89 -16.02 12.54 2.73
C ARG A 89 -17.53 12.75 2.62
N SER A 90 -18.03 13.25 1.49
CA SER A 90 -19.46 13.45 1.24
C SER A 90 -20.20 12.15 0.91
N GLY A 91 -19.47 11.06 0.65
CA GLY A 91 -20.02 9.77 0.24
C GLY A 91 -20.17 9.60 -1.27
N VAL A 92 -19.60 10.49 -2.08
CA VAL A 92 -19.49 10.27 -3.54
C VAL A 92 -18.48 9.15 -3.79
N GLU A 93 -18.87 8.22 -4.65
CA GLU A 93 -18.07 7.07 -5.08
C GLU A 93 -17.47 7.34 -6.46
N TYR A 94 -16.18 7.05 -6.61
CA TYR A 94 -15.43 7.14 -7.85
C TYR A 94 -14.80 5.79 -8.20
N THR A 95 -14.79 5.49 -9.49
CA THR A 95 -13.98 4.42 -10.08
C THR A 95 -12.76 5.07 -10.74
N PRO A 96 -11.54 4.53 -10.55
CA PRO A 96 -10.36 5.01 -11.27
C PRO A 96 -10.59 5.09 -12.77
N HIS A 97 -9.99 6.08 -13.42
CA HIS A 97 -9.90 6.15 -14.87
C HIS A 97 -8.95 5.09 -15.43
N CYS A 98 -7.82 4.86 -14.73
CA CYS A 98 -6.87 3.81 -15.08
C CYS A 98 -5.97 3.43 -13.90
N LEU A 99 -5.30 2.29 -14.06
CA LEU A 99 -4.39 1.71 -13.07
C LEU A 99 -3.02 1.45 -13.69
N THR A 100 -1.96 1.50 -12.87
CA THR A 100 -0.66 0.98 -13.28
C THR A 100 0.15 0.47 -12.08
N LEU A 101 0.92 -0.59 -12.29
CA LEU A 101 1.96 -1.03 -11.35
C LEU A 101 3.28 -0.26 -11.54
N ARG A 102 3.38 0.58 -12.58
CA ARG A 102 4.61 1.32 -12.85
C ARG A 102 4.66 2.59 -12.00
N PRO A 103 5.86 3.00 -11.54
CA PRO A 103 7.15 2.40 -11.86
C PRO A 103 7.53 1.13 -11.08
N ALA A 104 6.86 0.77 -9.97
CA ALA A 104 7.16 -0.40 -9.11
C ALA A 104 6.92 -1.76 -9.80
N SER A 105 7.72 -2.06 -10.81
CA SER A 105 7.58 -3.23 -11.69
C SER A 105 8.68 -4.27 -11.54
N ASP A 106 9.58 -4.07 -10.59
CA ASP A 106 10.71 -4.97 -10.38
C ASP A 106 10.27 -6.13 -9.47
N PRO A 107 10.98 -7.28 -9.47
CA PRO A 107 10.53 -8.46 -8.72
C PRO A 107 10.38 -8.19 -7.22
N GLY A 108 9.23 -8.60 -6.67
CA GLY A 108 8.84 -8.34 -5.29
C GLY A 108 8.11 -7.00 -5.08
N GLU A 109 8.04 -6.12 -6.07
CA GLU A 109 7.48 -4.76 -5.93
C GLU A 109 6.11 -4.55 -6.57
N LEU A 110 5.58 -5.57 -7.28
CA LEU A 110 4.26 -5.57 -7.95
C LEU A 110 3.08 -5.50 -6.96
N ARG A 111 3.16 -4.68 -5.93
CA ARG A 111 2.16 -4.47 -4.87
C ARG A 111 1.78 -3.00 -4.70
N THR A 112 2.41 -2.08 -5.42
CA THR A 112 2.01 -0.67 -5.47
C THR A 112 1.21 -0.44 -6.75
N VAL A 113 -0.11 -0.28 -6.61
CA VAL A 113 -0.99 0.13 -7.71
C VAL A 113 -1.18 1.63 -7.65
N LEU A 114 -0.77 2.35 -8.68
CA LEU A 114 -1.14 3.75 -8.85
C LEU A 114 -2.55 3.84 -9.45
N LEU A 115 -3.51 4.28 -8.64
CA LEU A 115 -4.85 4.68 -9.13
C LEU A 115 -4.75 6.09 -9.73
N ILE A 116 -5.34 6.27 -10.91
CA ILE A 116 -5.40 7.55 -11.61
C ILE A 116 -6.85 7.84 -11.94
N GLY A 117 -7.36 9.02 -11.57
CA GLY A 117 -8.78 9.34 -11.67
C GLY A 117 -9.14 10.72 -11.14
N GLU A 118 -10.44 11.00 -11.09
CA GLU A 118 -11.01 12.03 -10.22
C GLU A 118 -11.45 11.34 -8.94
N PHE A 119 -10.99 11.82 -7.78
CA PHE A 119 -11.21 11.21 -6.47
C PHE A 119 -11.74 12.21 -5.44
N GLY A 120 -12.13 13.41 -5.87
CA GLY A 120 -12.46 14.54 -5.01
C GLY A 120 -11.30 15.52 -4.85
N ASN A 121 -11.53 16.60 -4.12
CA ASN A 121 -10.56 17.68 -3.94
C ASN A 121 -10.13 17.76 -2.48
N ALA A 122 -8.81 17.87 -2.21
CA ALA A 122 -8.24 17.87 -0.85
C ALA A 122 -8.91 18.91 0.07
N SER A 123 -9.23 20.08 -0.48
CA SER A 123 -9.76 21.21 0.28
C SER A 123 -11.29 21.21 0.50
N ASP A 124 -12.06 20.45 -0.30
CA ASP A 124 -13.53 20.54 -0.31
C ASP A 124 -14.21 19.20 -0.05
N ASP A 125 -13.83 18.15 -0.78
CA ASP A 125 -14.40 16.82 -0.59
C ASP A 125 -13.33 15.75 -0.83
N PRO A 126 -12.39 15.58 0.12
CA PRO A 126 -11.26 14.69 -0.06
C PRO A 126 -11.70 13.23 -0.10
N PRO A 127 -10.95 12.35 -0.79
CA PRO A 127 -11.09 10.91 -0.63
C PRO A 127 -10.79 10.49 0.81
N VAL A 128 -11.60 9.59 1.38
CA VAL A 128 -11.45 9.12 2.76
C VAL A 128 -11.26 7.61 2.88
N SER A 129 -11.62 6.83 1.86
CA SER A 129 -11.38 5.38 1.85
C SER A 129 -11.26 4.82 0.43
N VAL A 130 -10.44 3.79 0.29
CA VAL A 130 -10.36 2.93 -0.90
C VAL A 130 -10.87 1.54 -0.54
N HIS A 131 -11.66 0.96 -1.42
CA HIS A 131 -12.26 -0.36 -1.29
C HIS A 131 -11.89 -1.21 -2.51
N VAL A 132 -11.65 -2.50 -2.28
CA VAL A 132 -11.59 -3.50 -3.36
C VAL A 132 -12.95 -4.15 -3.47
N VAL A 133 -13.66 -3.89 -4.58
CA VAL A 133 -15.07 -4.29 -4.77
C VAL A 133 -15.25 -5.49 -5.72
N ASP A 134 -14.23 -5.83 -6.50
CA ASP A 134 -14.20 -7.03 -7.35
C ASP A 134 -12.98 -7.93 -7.07
N ASP A 135 -12.80 -8.99 -7.84
CA ASP A 135 -11.68 -9.93 -7.67
C ASP A 135 -10.35 -9.28 -8.06
N LEU A 136 -9.48 -9.12 -7.07
CA LEU A 136 -8.09 -8.73 -7.26
C LEU A 136 -7.22 -9.81 -6.61
N LEU A 137 -6.37 -10.47 -7.40
CA LEU A 137 -5.62 -11.64 -6.92
C LEU A 137 -4.13 -11.34 -6.74
N SER A 138 -3.52 -11.95 -5.72
CA SER A 138 -2.07 -12.01 -5.60
C SER A 138 -1.45 -12.82 -6.76
N ASP A 139 -0.18 -12.54 -7.09
CA ASP A 139 0.56 -13.19 -8.18
C ASP A 139 0.99 -14.65 -7.96
N GLY A 140 0.49 -15.34 -6.92
CA GLY A 140 0.76 -16.77 -6.68
C GLY A 140 0.46 -17.67 -7.89
N SER A 141 -0.44 -17.25 -8.78
CA SER A 141 -0.78 -17.88 -10.06
C SER A 141 0.37 -17.86 -11.07
N LEU A 142 1.20 -16.82 -11.06
CA LEU A 142 2.29 -16.62 -12.02
C LEU A 142 3.45 -17.60 -11.81
N LEU A 143 3.49 -18.28 -10.66
CA LEU A 143 4.48 -19.32 -10.33
C LEU A 143 4.00 -20.74 -10.67
N GLY A 144 2.84 -20.89 -11.34
CA GLY A 144 2.26 -22.18 -11.73
C GLY A 144 1.93 -23.11 -10.56
N ASP A 145 1.89 -24.43 -10.78
CA ASP A 145 1.60 -25.46 -9.76
C ASP A 145 2.59 -25.50 -8.57
N THR A 146 3.63 -24.65 -8.60
CA THR A 146 4.65 -24.53 -7.54
C THR A 146 4.51 -23.28 -6.68
N GLY A 147 3.62 -22.35 -7.06
CA GLY A 147 3.30 -21.15 -6.28
C GLY A 147 2.30 -21.43 -5.16
N PRO A 148 2.20 -20.52 -4.16
CA PRO A 148 1.08 -20.53 -3.24
C PRO A 148 -0.23 -20.24 -4.00
N ASP A 149 -1.34 -20.79 -3.52
CA ASP A 149 -2.66 -20.45 -4.06
C ASP A 149 -2.89 -18.93 -3.98
N PRO A 150 -3.37 -18.28 -5.06
CA PRO A 150 -3.67 -16.85 -5.04
C PRO A 150 -4.67 -16.50 -3.94
N VAL A 151 -4.35 -15.46 -3.17
CA VAL A 151 -5.29 -14.83 -2.24
C VAL A 151 -6.00 -13.66 -2.90
N ASN A 152 -7.24 -13.42 -2.49
CA ASN A 152 -8.09 -12.40 -3.07
C ASN A 152 -8.30 -11.23 -2.11
N PHE A 153 -8.17 -10.01 -2.62
CA PHE A 153 -8.34 -8.77 -1.86
C PHE A 153 -9.79 -8.26 -1.84
N ARG A 154 -10.74 -8.91 -2.54
CA ARG A 154 -12.15 -8.50 -2.59
C ARG A 154 -12.73 -8.30 -1.19
N GLY A 155 -13.35 -7.15 -0.97
CA GLY A 155 -13.97 -6.74 0.29
C GLY A 155 -13.00 -6.12 1.30
N THR A 156 -11.72 -5.96 0.95
CA THR A 156 -10.78 -5.19 1.77
C THR A 156 -10.95 -3.69 1.55
N GLN A 157 -10.59 -2.90 2.56
CA GLN A 157 -10.62 -1.44 2.50
C GLN A 157 -9.51 -0.84 3.37
N VAL A 158 -9.10 0.37 3.04
CA VAL A 158 -8.12 1.15 3.82
C VAL A 158 -8.55 2.61 3.88
N PRO A 159 -8.38 3.31 5.02
CA PRO A 159 -8.53 4.76 5.03
C PRO A 159 -7.50 5.42 4.12
N VAL A 160 -7.90 6.52 3.49
CA VAL A 160 -6.99 7.32 2.67
C VAL A 160 -6.15 8.23 3.57
N THR A 161 -4.84 8.19 3.38
CA THR A 161 -3.91 9.17 3.95
C THR A 161 -4.06 10.49 3.17
N PRO A 162 -4.38 11.62 3.84
CA PRO A 162 -4.57 12.92 3.19
C PRO A 162 -3.30 13.43 2.49
N LEU A 163 -3.50 14.28 1.47
CA LEU A 163 -2.44 14.87 0.66
C LEU A 163 -1.34 15.51 1.52
N GLU A 164 -1.71 16.41 2.44
CA GLU A 164 -0.76 17.17 3.25
C GLU A 164 -0.01 16.34 4.31
N ALA A 165 -0.35 15.06 4.49
CA ALA A 165 0.32 14.20 5.46
C ALA A 165 1.74 13.80 5.01
N GLY A 166 2.02 13.85 3.70
CA GLY A 166 3.27 13.41 3.11
C GLY A 166 3.48 11.89 3.13
N PRO A 167 4.58 11.40 2.54
CA PRO A 167 4.82 9.97 2.37
C PRO A 167 5.43 9.37 3.65
N SER A 168 4.91 8.23 4.12
CA SER A 168 5.49 7.47 5.25
C SER A 168 5.90 6.07 4.81
N LEU A 169 6.72 5.36 5.60
CA LEU A 169 6.93 3.93 5.39
C LEU A 169 5.65 3.16 5.72
N VAL A 170 5.30 2.18 4.88
CA VAL A 170 4.07 1.38 5.02
C VAL A 170 4.31 -0.12 4.99
N LEU A 171 5.48 -0.54 4.51
CA LEU A 171 5.90 -1.94 4.52
C LEU A 171 7.43 -2.03 4.65
N ALA A 172 7.88 -3.03 5.40
CA ALA A 172 9.26 -3.48 5.43
C ALA A 172 9.27 -5.00 5.45
N GLU A 173 10.08 -5.62 4.61
CA GLU A 173 10.16 -7.07 4.48
C GLU A 173 11.59 -7.52 4.18
N LEU A 174 11.91 -8.74 4.57
CA LEU A 174 13.18 -9.37 4.17
C LEU A 174 13.11 -9.79 2.71
N VAL A 175 14.12 -9.40 1.93
CA VAL A 175 14.28 -9.89 0.55
C VAL A 175 15.00 -11.23 0.58
N PRO A 176 14.46 -12.30 -0.04
CA PRO A 176 15.13 -13.58 -0.13
C PRO A 176 16.50 -13.49 -0.83
N ASP A 177 17.51 -14.21 -0.33
CA ASP A 177 18.87 -14.22 -0.91
C ASP A 177 18.89 -14.57 -2.40
N SER A 178 17.92 -15.37 -2.87
CA SER A 178 17.74 -15.73 -4.29
C SER A 178 17.42 -14.53 -5.19
N GLU A 179 16.85 -13.45 -4.62
CA GLU A 179 16.45 -12.26 -5.36
C GLU A 179 17.55 -11.19 -5.41
N TRP A 180 18.55 -11.24 -4.53
CA TRP A 180 19.57 -10.17 -4.42
C TRP A 180 20.40 -9.97 -5.68
N SER A 181 20.52 -11.00 -6.52
CA SER A 181 21.28 -10.97 -7.78
C SER A 181 20.41 -10.74 -9.01
N ILE A 182 19.09 -10.58 -8.85
CA ILE A 182 18.20 -10.30 -9.96
C ILE A 182 18.47 -8.87 -10.46
N LYS A 183 18.60 -8.73 -11.78
CA LYS A 183 18.82 -7.41 -12.38
C LYS A 183 17.52 -6.62 -12.39
N THR A 184 17.51 -5.52 -11.67
CA THR A 184 16.42 -4.54 -11.58
C THR A 184 16.74 -3.29 -12.39
N ARG A 185 15.82 -2.32 -12.44
CA ARG A 185 16.07 -1.00 -13.03
C ARG A 185 16.87 -0.11 -12.09
N GLY A 186 16.66 -0.25 -10.79
CA GLY A 186 17.38 0.46 -9.74
C GLY A 186 18.81 -0.03 -9.53
N THR A 187 19.52 0.62 -8.62
CA THR A 187 20.82 0.12 -8.14
C THR A 187 20.65 -1.17 -7.34
N ALA A 188 21.62 -2.08 -7.39
CA ALA A 188 21.60 -3.30 -6.60
C ALA A 188 22.45 -3.17 -5.33
N CYS A 189 22.13 -3.95 -4.29
CA CYS A 189 22.99 -4.08 -3.13
C CYS A 189 24.38 -4.63 -3.53
N PRO A 190 25.46 -4.17 -2.88
CA PRO A 190 26.82 -4.64 -3.19
C PRO A 190 27.03 -6.09 -2.73
N VAL A 191 28.07 -6.72 -3.28
CA VAL A 191 28.50 -8.06 -2.85
C VAL A 191 29.00 -8.01 -1.40
N GLY A 192 28.68 -9.04 -0.61
CA GLY A 192 29.13 -9.16 0.78
C GLY A 192 28.12 -8.66 1.82
N ILE A 193 26.98 -8.15 1.39
CA ILE A 193 25.81 -7.90 2.23
C ILE A 193 25.27 -9.22 2.77
N GLN A 194 24.78 -9.21 4.02
CA GLN A 194 24.36 -10.40 4.76
C GLN A 194 22.83 -10.48 4.94
N GLN A 195 22.12 -9.38 4.68
CA GLN A 195 20.67 -9.29 4.77
C GLN A 195 20.20 -8.05 3.99
N VAL A 196 19.07 -8.15 3.31
CA VAL A 196 18.45 -7.03 2.59
C VAL A 196 17.03 -6.85 3.11
N VAL A 197 16.69 -5.63 3.54
CA VAL A 197 15.32 -5.23 3.89
C VAL A 197 14.78 -4.34 2.77
N ARG A 198 13.72 -4.76 2.09
CA ARG A 198 12.96 -3.87 1.20
C ARG A 198 12.02 -3.05 2.05
N VAL A 199 12.02 -1.74 1.83
CA VAL A 199 11.06 -0.83 2.44
C VAL A 199 10.23 -0.16 1.36
N THR A 200 8.94 -0.02 1.60
CA THR A 200 8.01 0.64 0.69
C THR A 200 7.43 1.87 1.35
N TRP A 201 7.55 3.01 0.69
CA TRP A 201 6.92 4.27 1.04
C TRP A 201 5.48 4.33 0.50
N ALA A 202 4.60 5.06 1.18
CA ALA A 202 3.19 5.21 0.77
C ALA A 202 3.04 5.84 -0.63
N GLY A 203 4.04 6.60 -1.09
CA GLY A 203 4.17 7.13 -2.44
C GLY A 203 5.64 7.31 -2.81
N GLY A 204 5.92 7.70 -4.05
CA GLY A 204 7.31 7.94 -4.49
C GLY A 204 7.98 9.04 -3.66
N VAL A 205 9.26 8.87 -3.33
CA VAL A 205 10.01 9.81 -2.48
C VAL A 205 11.25 10.34 -3.19
N ARG A 206 11.60 11.59 -2.93
CA ARG A 206 12.87 12.23 -3.35
C ARG A 206 13.34 13.26 -2.34
N LEU A 207 14.54 13.78 -2.54
CA LEU A 207 15.00 14.96 -1.81
C LEU A 207 14.15 16.20 -2.20
N PRO A 208 14.04 17.24 -1.33
CA PRO A 208 13.30 18.46 -1.65
C PRO A 208 13.77 19.18 -2.91
N ASN A 209 15.05 19.01 -3.27
CA ASN A 209 15.64 19.52 -4.52
C ASN A 209 15.37 18.63 -5.75
N ARG A 210 14.63 17.53 -5.57
CA ARG A 210 14.27 16.49 -6.56
C ARG A 210 15.41 15.55 -6.97
N ASP A 211 16.54 15.61 -6.30
CA ASP A 211 17.60 14.62 -6.49
C ASP A 211 17.22 13.29 -5.83
N GLU A 212 17.92 12.25 -6.27
CA GLU A 212 17.85 10.91 -5.67
C GLU A 212 18.54 10.93 -4.30
N LEU A 213 18.12 10.02 -3.40
CA LEU A 213 18.73 9.88 -2.07
C LEU A 213 20.22 9.52 -2.17
N GLY A 214 21.01 10.01 -1.23
CA GLY A 214 22.44 9.73 -1.15
C GLY A 214 22.89 9.10 0.17
N ASP A 215 24.20 9.13 0.38
CA ASP A 215 24.85 8.58 1.57
C ASP A 215 24.45 9.31 2.87
N GLU A 216 24.04 10.57 2.77
CA GLU A 216 23.51 11.33 3.90
C GLU A 216 22.15 10.79 4.34
N GLU A 217 21.22 10.56 3.41
CA GLU A 217 19.90 10.01 3.71
C GLU A 217 19.93 8.51 4.05
N ARG A 218 20.84 7.74 3.44
CA ARG A 218 21.11 6.36 3.89
C ARG A 218 21.37 6.31 5.39
N ARG A 219 22.16 7.25 5.90
CA ARG A 219 22.47 7.38 7.33
C ARG A 219 21.31 7.90 8.18
N LEU A 220 20.16 8.22 7.63
CA LEU A 220 18.95 8.56 8.37
C LEU A 220 18.05 7.35 8.64
N TYR A 221 18.09 6.33 7.78
CA TYR A 221 17.47 5.06 8.08
C TYR A 221 18.04 4.45 9.37
N ARG A 222 17.16 4.02 10.27
CA ARG A 222 17.51 3.26 11.47
C ARG A 222 16.84 1.90 11.37
N VAL A 223 17.64 0.84 11.39
CA VAL A 223 17.17 -0.54 11.43
C VAL A 223 17.45 -1.08 12.81
N THR A 224 16.40 -1.45 13.55
CA THR A 224 16.57 -2.22 14.79
C THR A 224 16.88 -3.67 14.42
N VAL A 225 17.97 -4.22 14.95
CA VAL A 225 18.34 -5.64 14.82
C VAL A 225 18.34 -6.32 16.19
N LYS A 226 17.99 -7.61 16.22
CA LYS A 226 18.10 -8.44 17.43
C LYS A 226 19.44 -9.17 17.48
N ARG A 227 20.22 -8.92 18.53
CA ARG A 227 21.52 -9.55 18.76
C ARG A 227 21.37 -10.95 19.33
N GLY A 228 22.42 -11.77 19.18
CA GLY A 228 22.47 -13.14 19.70
C GLY A 228 22.34 -13.27 21.23
N ASP A 229 22.61 -12.21 21.99
CA ASP A 229 22.42 -12.16 23.45
C ASP A 229 21.00 -11.74 23.88
N GLY A 230 20.11 -11.50 22.91
CA GLY A 230 18.73 -11.04 23.12
C GLY A 230 18.57 -9.53 23.26
N SER A 231 19.66 -8.76 23.23
CA SER A 231 19.59 -7.29 23.15
C SER A 231 19.16 -6.82 21.76
N SER A 232 18.87 -5.52 21.64
CA SER A 232 18.52 -4.90 20.36
C SER A 232 19.38 -3.65 20.17
N ASP A 233 19.86 -3.47 18.95
CA ASP A 233 20.66 -2.31 18.54
C ASP A 233 20.03 -1.64 17.32
N GLU A 234 20.20 -0.33 17.20
CA GLU A 234 19.88 0.41 15.98
C GLU A 234 21.15 0.59 15.13
N ILE A 235 21.04 0.22 13.86
CA ILE A 235 22.12 0.38 12.87
C ILE A 235 21.62 1.20 11.68
N ALA A 236 22.55 1.82 10.95
CA ALA A 236 22.27 2.33 9.61
C ALA A 236 22.58 1.23 8.59
N PRO A 237 21.86 1.16 7.45
CA PRO A 237 22.21 0.25 6.35
C PRO A 237 23.62 0.53 5.85
N ALA A 238 24.38 -0.49 5.46
CA ALA A 238 25.71 -0.31 4.88
C ALA A 238 25.65 0.41 3.53
N GLU A 239 24.61 0.12 2.73
CA GLU A 239 24.34 0.74 1.43
C GLU A 239 22.83 0.96 1.25
N LEU A 240 22.46 1.93 0.42
CA LEU A 240 21.09 2.12 -0.06
C LEU A 240 21.02 1.73 -1.54
N ALA A 241 20.13 0.80 -1.87
CA ALA A 241 19.89 0.33 -3.23
C ALA A 241 18.43 0.58 -3.64
N ASP A 242 18.06 0.15 -4.85
CA ASP A 242 16.80 0.52 -5.53
C ASP A 242 16.72 2.00 -5.92
N LEU A 243 17.87 2.63 -6.15
CA LEU A 243 17.91 4.05 -6.52
C LEU A 243 17.81 4.22 -8.03
N GLY A 244 17.11 5.27 -8.47
CA GLY A 244 17.11 5.74 -9.86
C GLY A 244 16.04 5.13 -10.77
N ASP A 245 15.18 4.26 -10.25
CA ASP A 245 14.07 3.63 -10.97
C ASP A 245 12.72 4.34 -10.80
N ARG A 246 12.66 5.29 -9.84
CA ARG A 246 11.61 6.29 -9.62
C ARG A 246 10.31 5.73 -9.02
N ASP A 247 10.35 4.58 -8.37
CA ASP A 247 9.21 4.09 -7.60
C ASP A 247 9.32 4.46 -6.12
N ASN A 248 8.64 3.69 -5.28
CA ASN A 248 8.44 3.95 -3.86
C ASN A 248 9.18 2.92 -2.98
N ASN A 249 10.07 2.11 -3.56
CA ASN A 249 10.86 1.14 -2.81
C ASN A 249 12.29 1.63 -2.60
N HIS A 250 12.88 1.17 -1.51
CA HIS A 250 14.34 1.18 -1.34
C HIS A 250 14.78 -0.16 -0.76
N LEU A 251 16.02 -0.54 -1.07
CA LEU A 251 16.68 -1.69 -0.46
C LEU A 251 17.70 -1.23 0.58
N LEU A 252 17.48 -1.61 1.83
CA LEU A 252 18.41 -1.37 2.94
C LEU A 252 19.37 -2.57 3.03
N CYS A 253 20.59 -2.38 2.54
CA CYS A 253 21.60 -3.44 2.49
C CYS A 253 22.36 -3.50 3.83
N LEU A 254 22.24 -4.59 4.58
CA LEU A 254 22.84 -4.74 5.92
C LEU A 254 24.08 -5.65 5.89
N ASP A 255 25.15 -5.23 6.56
CA ASP A 255 26.40 -5.98 6.71
C ASP A 255 26.39 -6.95 7.90
N THR A 256 25.19 -7.27 8.41
CA THR A 256 24.96 -8.20 9.53
C THR A 256 23.86 -9.20 9.21
N SER A 257 24.02 -10.42 9.71
CA SER A 257 22.99 -11.47 9.72
C SER A 257 22.05 -11.39 10.93
N ASP A 258 22.27 -10.45 11.87
CA ASP A 258 21.36 -10.24 13.01
C ASP A 258 19.96 -9.85 12.48
N PRO A 259 18.87 -10.53 12.89
CA PRO A 259 17.56 -10.31 12.30
C PRO A 259 17.09 -8.86 12.45
N ALA A 260 16.77 -8.21 11.32
CA ALA A 260 16.10 -6.92 11.31
C ALA A 260 14.66 -7.09 11.80
N VAL A 261 14.21 -6.19 12.68
CA VAL A 261 12.87 -6.29 13.30
C VAL A 261 12.02 -5.04 13.12
N SER A 262 12.63 -3.88 12.92
CA SER A 262 11.89 -2.66 12.56
C SER A 262 12.80 -1.67 11.82
N VAL A 263 12.17 -0.80 11.05
CA VAL A 263 12.83 0.31 10.35
C VAL A 263 12.16 1.62 10.76
N SER A 264 12.94 2.67 10.99
CA SER A 264 12.45 4.04 11.06
C SER A 264 13.22 5.00 10.17
N PHE A 265 12.57 6.12 9.88
CA PHE A 265 13.14 7.23 9.15
C PHE A 265 12.58 8.55 9.72
N PRO A 266 13.42 9.56 9.98
CA PRO A 266 13.00 10.80 10.63
C PRO A 266 12.20 11.73 9.70
N ALA A 267 11.35 12.56 10.29
CA ALA A 267 10.55 13.55 9.57
C ALA A 267 11.39 14.61 8.82
N GLY A 268 10.85 15.15 7.73
CA GLY A 268 11.32 16.41 7.14
C GLY A 268 12.50 16.31 6.19
N HIS A 269 12.79 15.12 5.64
CA HIS A 269 13.96 14.90 4.79
C HIS A 269 13.62 14.51 3.35
N LEU A 270 12.52 13.80 3.15
CA LEU A 270 12.03 13.36 1.85
C LEU A 270 10.70 14.03 1.54
N VAL A 271 10.43 14.22 0.25
CA VAL A 271 9.16 14.74 -0.25
C VAL A 271 8.53 13.78 -1.23
N ASP A 272 7.20 13.79 -1.28
CA ASP A 272 6.44 13.14 -2.34
C ASP A 272 6.42 13.98 -3.64
N PRO A 273 5.72 13.53 -4.71
CA PRO A 273 5.58 14.30 -5.94
C PRO A 273 4.87 15.67 -5.76
N ASN A 274 3.98 15.80 -4.75
CA ASN A 274 3.30 17.06 -4.42
C ASN A 274 4.18 18.03 -3.60
N ARG A 275 5.34 17.56 -3.11
CA ARG A 275 6.32 18.27 -2.29
C ARG A 275 5.98 18.35 -0.80
N ASP A 276 5.13 17.46 -0.32
CA ASP A 276 4.84 17.31 1.09
C ASP A 276 5.95 16.52 1.78
N LEU A 277 6.46 17.04 2.89
CA LEU A 277 7.55 16.42 3.63
C LEU A 277 7.06 15.17 4.37
N ASN A 278 7.88 14.14 4.40
CA ASN A 278 7.60 12.92 5.16
C ASN A 278 7.46 13.23 6.67
N PRO A 279 6.52 12.58 7.37
CA PRO A 279 6.49 12.58 8.82
C PRO A 279 7.56 11.63 9.37
N ASP A 280 7.70 11.61 10.70
CA ASP A 280 8.46 10.56 11.37
C ASP A 280 7.74 9.23 11.16
N THR A 281 8.47 8.18 10.83
CA THR A 281 7.87 6.90 10.47
C THR A 281 8.67 5.74 11.04
N HIS A 282 7.95 4.74 11.56
CA HIS A 282 8.49 3.52 12.14
C HIS A 282 7.54 2.36 11.81
N ILE A 283 8.10 1.26 11.32
CA ILE A 283 7.35 0.06 10.94
C ILE A 283 8.12 -1.22 11.31
N ALA A 284 7.39 -2.28 11.62
CA ALA A 284 7.98 -3.59 11.83
C ALA A 284 8.48 -4.19 10.50
N VAL A 285 9.56 -4.96 10.56
CA VAL A 285 9.99 -5.80 9.44
C VAL A 285 9.18 -7.09 9.50
N ASN A 286 8.38 -7.34 8.47
CA ASN A 286 7.71 -8.62 8.30
C ASN A 286 8.75 -9.64 7.86
N GLY A 287 9.03 -10.60 8.74
CA GLY A 287 9.86 -11.75 8.40
C GLY A 287 9.03 -12.76 7.63
N VAL A 288 9.53 -13.22 6.49
CA VAL A 288 9.11 -14.53 5.97
C VAL A 288 9.43 -15.53 7.07
N VAL A 289 8.41 -16.07 7.72
CA VAL A 289 8.57 -17.19 8.64
C VAL A 289 9.11 -18.34 7.80
N LYS A 290 10.40 -18.66 8.00
CA LYS A 290 11.02 -19.85 7.41
C LYS A 290 10.36 -21.13 7.93
#